data_AF-A0A536XCW5-F1
#
_entry.id   AF-A0A536XCW5-F1
#
_cell.length_a   1.000
_cell.length_b   1.000
_cell.length_c   1.000
_cell.angle_alpha   90.00
_cell.angle_beta   90.00
_cell.angle_gamma   90.00
#
_symmetry.space_group_name_H-M   'P 1'
#
loop_
_entity.id
_entity.type
_entity.pdbx_description
1 polymer ?
#
loop_
_entity_poly.entity_id
_entity_poly.type
_entity_poly.pdbx_seq_one_letter_code
_entity_poly.pdbx_strand_id
1 'polypeptide(L)' 'MYQTIASGGFRTPLRAIREVTTQDGRPLKRYALAVEQAFPPEPMYLITAAMQGVVREGTAQSLKNWVPPETAVAGKTG' A
#
# COMPACT_ATOMS: atom_id res chain seq x y z
N MET A 1 6.35 4.03 -2.68
CA MET A 1 5.64 4.30 -3.95
C MET A 1 4.32 3.53 -4.01
N TYR A 2 4.31 2.20 -4.14
CA TYR A 2 3.07 1.40 -4.24
C TYR A 2 2.08 1.60 -3.08
N GLN A 3 2.54 1.93 -1.88
CA GLN A 3 1.66 2.29 -0.75
C GLN A 3 0.68 3.41 -1.11
N THR A 4 1.15 4.46 -1.78
CA THR A 4 0.33 5.61 -2.16
C THR A 4 -0.73 5.25 -3.19
N ILE A 5 -0.43 4.29 -4.08
CA ILE A 5 -1.41 3.77 -5.04
C ILE A 5 -2.47 2.95 -4.30
N ALA A 6 -2.03 2.02 -3.44
CA ALA A 6 -2.89 1.14 -2.66
C ALA A 6 -3.81 1.90 -1.67
N SER A 7 -3.42 3.10 -1.25
CA SER A 7 -4.21 3.98 -0.39
C SER A 7 -5.08 4.98 -1.17
N GLY A 8 -5.22 4.84 -2.49
CA GLY A 8 -6.04 5.75 -3.30
C GLY A 8 -5.49 7.18 -3.40
N GLY A 9 -4.17 7.34 -3.26
CA GLY A 9 -3.49 8.64 -3.41
C GLY A 9 -3.01 9.26 -2.09
N PHE A 10 -3.32 8.64 -0.95
CA PHE A 10 -2.86 9.11 0.36
C PHE A 10 -1.44 8.61 0.69
N ARG A 11 -0.49 9.54 0.80
CA ARG A 11 0.87 9.23 1.19
C ARG A 11 1.02 9.30 2.72
N THR A 12 1.53 8.22 3.30
CA THR A 12 1.97 8.18 4.69
C THR A 12 3.48 7.92 4.71
N PRO A 13 4.28 8.71 5.43
CA PRO A 13 5.70 8.43 5.58
C PRO A 13 5.93 7.05 6.19
N LEU A 14 6.85 6.27 5.61
CA LEU A 14 7.20 4.95 6.14
C LEU A 14 7.91 5.12 7.48
N ARG A 15 7.38 4.48 8.53
CA ARG A 15 7.97 4.46 9.88
C ARG A 15 8.04 3.03 10.38
N ALA A 16 9.20 2.63 10.89
CA ALA A 16 9.38 1.32 11.53
C ALA A 16 9.00 1.35 13.02
N ILE A 17 9.04 2.54 13.65
CA ILE A 17 8.83 2.72 15.09
C ILE A 17 7.58 3.58 15.29
N ARG A 18 6.60 3.06 16.04
CA ARG A 18 5.39 3.79 16.42
C ARG A 18 5.63 4.71 17.62
N GLU A 19 6.33 4.18 18.62
CA GLU A 19 6.55 4.82 19.90
C GLU A 19 7.80 4.25 20.57
N VAL A 20 8.49 5.08 21.36
CA VAL A 20 9.56 4.64 22.27
C VAL A 20 9.06 4.89 23.69
N THR A 21 9.12 3.88 24.55
CA THR A 21 8.65 3.97 25.94
C THR A 21 9.79 3.77 26.94
N THR A 22 9.61 4.29 28.15
CA THR A 22 10.42 3.92 29.32
C THR A 22 10.09 2.49 29.78
N GLN A 23 10.84 1.96 30.75
CA GLN A 23 10.61 0.64 31.34
C GLN A 23 9.21 0.50 31.98
N ASP A 24 8.70 1.59 32.55
CA ASP A 24 7.37 1.70 33.16
C ASP A 24 6.26 2.02 32.14
N GLY A 25 6.56 1.95 30.83
CA GLY A 25 5.57 2.09 29.76
C GLY A 25 5.17 3.53 29.43
N ARG A 26 5.88 4.54 29.96
CA ARG A 26 5.58 5.95 29.65
C ARG A 26 6.17 6.33 28.29
N PRO A 27 5.42 6.98 27.40
CA PRO A 27 5.92 7.43 26.10
C PRO A 27 7.05 8.46 26.23
N LEU A 28 8.22 8.16 25.66
CA LEU A 28 9.30 9.13 25.46
C LEU A 28 9.11 9.91 24.17
N LYS A 29 8.64 9.24 23.11
CA LYS A 29 8.37 9.87 21.81
C LYS A 29 7.34 9.06 21.04
N ARG A 30 6.28 9.74 20.59
CA ARG A 30 5.24 9.19 19.72
C ARG A 30 5.31 9.86 18.36
N TYR A 31 5.25 9.06 17.30
CA TYR A 31 5.18 9.59 15.94
C TYR A 31 3.72 9.60 15.48
N ALA A 32 3.14 10.79 15.34
CA ALA A 32 1.77 10.93 14.88
C ALA A 32 1.62 10.42 13.43
N LEU A 33 0.42 9.90 13.12
CA LEU A 33 0.05 9.56 11.76
C LEU A 33 -0.06 10.85 10.95
N ALA A 34 0.79 10.99 9.94
CA ALA A 34 0.75 12.10 9.00
C ALA A 34 0.25 11.57 7.65
N VAL A 35 -0.94 12.00 7.24
CA VAL A 35 -1.58 11.60 5.99
C VAL A 35 -1.63 12.83 5.08
N GLU A 36 -1.15 12.65 3.84
CA GLU A 36 -1.16 13.69 2.81
C GLU A 36 -1.85 13.17 1.55
N GLN A 37 -2.79 13.93 0.99
CA GLN A 37 -3.35 13.62 -0.32
C GLN A 37 -2.34 14.03 -1.41
N ALA A 38 -1.50 13.08 -1.82
CA ALA A 38 -0.48 13.31 -2.85
C ALA A 38 -1.07 13.26 -4.27
N PHE A 39 -2.13 12.48 -4.47
CA PHE A 39 -2.83 12.34 -5.75
C PHE A 39 -4.34 12.25 -5.56
N PRO A 40 -5.14 12.69 -6.55
CA PRO A 40 -6.58 12.48 -6.56
C PRO A 40 -6.91 10.98 -6.71
N PRO A 41 -8.04 10.50 -6.15
CA PRO A 41 -8.38 9.08 -6.09
C PRO A 41 -8.74 8.48 -7.46
N GLU A 42 -9.25 9.27 -8.40
CA GLU A 42 -9.72 8.82 -9.72
C GLU A 42 -8.60 8.17 -10.56
N PRO A 43 -7.43 8.81 -10.78
CA PRO A 43 -6.33 8.14 -11.48
C PRO A 43 -5.76 6.97 -10.69
N MET A 44 -5.79 7.00 -9.35
CA MET A 44 -5.29 5.90 -8.52
C MET A 44 -6.13 4.64 -8.67
N TYR A 45 -7.45 4.80 -8.79
CA TYR A 45 -8.37 3.71 -9.13
C TYR A 45 -8.03 3.08 -10.48
N LEU A 46 -7.84 3.90 -11.52
CA LEU A 46 -7.49 3.41 -12.86
C LEU A 46 -6.15 2.66 -12.88
N ILE A 47 -5.15 3.17 -12.17
CA ILE A 47 -3.84 2.49 -12.03
C ILE A 47 -4.01 1.15 -11.31
N THR A 48 -4.81 1.11 -10.24
CA THR A 48 -5.08 -0.13 -9.49
C THR A 48 -5.76 -1.17 -10.38
N ALA A 49 -6.76 -0.77 -11.16
CA ALA A 49 -7.42 -1.63 -12.13
C ALA A 49 -6.46 -2.14 -13.21
N ALA A 50 -5.58 -1.28 -13.73
CA ALA A 50 -4.55 -1.70 -14.69
C ALA A 50 -3.57 -2.72 -14.09
N MET A 51 -3.13 -2.51 -12.84
CA MET A 51 -2.26 -3.44 -12.11
C MET A 51 -2.95 -4.78 -11.80
N GLN A 52 -4.26 -4.79 -11.58
CA GLN A 52 -5.04 -6.04 -11.50
C GLN A 52 -5.04 -6.77 -12.85
N GLY A 53 -5.12 -6.04 -13.97
CA GLY A 53 -4.94 -6.59 -15.32
C GLY A 53 -3.59 -7.30 -15.50
N VAL A 54 -2.51 -6.72 -14.98
CA VAL A 54 -1.17 -7.36 -15.01
C VAL A 54 -1.15 -8.73 -14.32
N VAL A 55 -1.91 -8.90 -13.23
CA VAL A 55 -2.05 -10.17 -12.51
C VAL A 55 -3.04 -11.12 -13.20
N ARG A 56 -4.13 -10.59 -13.76
CA ARG A 56 -5.16 -11.40 -14.44
C ARG A 56 -4.68 -11.97 -15.77
N GLU A 57 -3.97 -11.18 -16.57
CA GLU A 57 -3.69 -11.52 -17.97
C GLU A 57 -2.32 -11.04 -18.46
N GLY A 58 -1.53 -10.39 -17.60
CA GLY A 58 -0.22 -9.89 -17.95
C GLY A 58 0.94 -10.69 -17.36
N THR A 59 2.03 -9.98 -17.10
CA THR A 59 3.31 -10.56 -16.70
C THR A 59 3.32 -11.15 -15.30
N ALA A 60 2.32 -10.87 -14.46
CA ALA A 60 2.22 -11.42 -13.11
C ALA A 60 1.22 -12.59 -12.99
N GLN A 61 0.81 -13.19 -14.12
CA GLN A 61 -0.21 -14.24 -14.14
C GLN A 61 0.11 -15.47 -13.29
N SER A 62 1.40 -15.75 -13.03
CA SER A 62 1.83 -16.85 -12.17
C SER A 62 1.33 -16.76 -10.72
N LEU A 63 0.94 -15.56 -10.25
CA LEU A 63 0.34 -15.38 -8.92
C LEU A 63 -0.97 -16.14 -8.73
N LYS A 64 -1.70 -16.44 -9.81
CA LYS A 64 -2.93 -17.24 -9.76
C LYS A 64 -2.72 -18.64 -9.18
N ASN A 65 -1.49 -19.16 -9.20
CA ASN A 65 -1.16 -20.46 -8.63
C ASN A 65 -1.11 -20.44 -7.10
N TRP A 66 -1.09 -19.26 -6.48
CA TRP A 66 -0.83 -19.08 -5.06
C TRP A 66 -1.89 -18.24 -4.35
N VAL A 67 -2.54 -17.32 -5.07
CA VAL A 67 -3.51 -16.39 -4.50
C VAL A 67 -4.88 -16.56 -5.17
N PRO A 68 -5.96 -16.72 -4.39
CA PRO A 68 -7.30 -16.83 -4.94
C PRO A 68 -7.72 -15.58 -5.73
N PRO A 69 -8.39 -15.71 -6.88
CA PRO A 69 -8.71 -14.60 -7.78
C PRO A 69 -9.62 -13.54 -7.13
N GLU A 70 -10.47 -13.92 -6.18
CA GLU A 70 -11.31 -13.04 -5.36
C GLU A 70 -10.53 -12.00 -4.53
N THR A 71 -9.23 -12.22 -4.31
CA THR A 71 -8.37 -11.23 -3.63
C THR A 71 -8.12 -10.00 -4.50
N ALA A 72 -8.32 -10.10 -5.83
CA ALA A 72 -8.16 -9.02 -6.79
C ALA A 72 -6.81 -8.27 -6.63
N VAL A 73 -5.73 -9.02 -6.50
CA VAL A 73 -4.38 -8.48 -6.30
C VAL A 73 -4.00 -7.54 -7.43
N ALA A 74 -3.50 -6.36 -7.06
CA ALA A 74 -2.92 -5.40 -7.99
C ALA A 74 -1.40 -5.44 -7.85
N GLY A 75 -0.68 -5.71 -8.95
CA GLY A 75 0.77 -5.81 -8.92
C GLY A 75 1.43 -5.39 -10.23
N LYS A 76 2.75 -5.29 -10.19
CA LYS A 76 3.59 -4.99 -11.35
C LYS A 76 4.87 -5.83 -11.28
N THR A 77 5.30 -6.36 -12.42
CA THR A 77 6.62 -7.00 -12.57
C THR A 77 7.68 -5.97 -12.91
N GLY A 78 8.91 -6.18 -12.48
CA GLY A 78 10.06 -5.33 -12.77
C GLY A 78 11.35 -6.02 -12.37
#